data_AF-A0A355UJ37-F1
#
_entry.id   AF-A0A355UJ37-F1
#
_cell.length_a   1.000
_cell.length_b   1.000
_cell.length_c   1.000
_cell.angle_alpha   90.00
_cell.angle_beta   90.00
_cell.angle_gamma   90.00
#
_symmetry.space_group_name_H-M   'P 1'
#
loop_
_entity.id
_entity.type
_entity.pdbx_description
1 polymer ?
#
loop_
_entity_poly.entity_id
_entity_poly.type
_entity_poly.pdbx_seq_one_letter_code
_entity_poly.pdbx_strand_id
1 'polypeptide(L)' 'HYKPENIVIECQQTRSQLQNREKAIQMLKSQLYEMELRKKREKIAEIEGSKKKIEWGSQIRNYVLHPY' A
#
# COMPACT_ATOMS: atom_id res chain seq x y z
N HIS A 1 -18.27 -17.52 -9.20
CA HIS A 1 -18.26 -16.22 -8.49
C HIS A 1 -17.04 -16.16 -7.60
N TYR A 2 -16.06 -15.30 -7.90
CA TYR A 2 -14.89 -15.14 -7.04
C TYR A 2 -15.22 -14.14 -5.92
N LYS A 3 -15.15 -14.59 -4.66
CA LYS A 3 -15.22 -13.77 -3.45
C LYS A 3 -14.06 -14.15 -2.54
N PRO A 4 -13.18 -13.18 -2.26
CA PRO A 4 -12.65 -13.02 -0.91
C PRO A 4 -12.90 -11.62 -0.32
N GLU A 5 -13.14 -10.60 -1.15
CA GLU A 5 -13.46 -9.23 -0.73
C GLU A 5 -14.58 -8.71 -1.64
N ASN A 6 -15.61 -8.02 -1.11
CA ASN A 6 -16.81 -7.58 -1.86
C ASN A 6 -16.52 -6.45 -2.89
N ILE A 7 -15.52 -6.64 -3.75
CA ILE A 7 -15.12 -5.68 -4.78
C ILE A 7 -15.93 -5.98 -6.03
N VAL A 8 -16.90 -5.12 -6.33
CA VAL A 8 -17.72 -5.18 -7.54
C VAL A 8 -17.23 -4.09 -8.50
N ILE A 9 -16.86 -4.49 -9.72
CA ILE A 9 -16.40 -3.57 -10.77
C ILE A 9 -17.30 -3.74 -11.97
N GLU A 10 -17.92 -2.63 -12.38
CA GLU A 10 -18.77 -2.55 -13.54
C GLU A 10 -18.09 -1.68 -14.61
N CYS A 11 -18.09 -2.13 -15.86
CA CYS A 11 -17.54 -1.38 -16.98
C CYS A 11 -18.53 -1.38 -18.14
N GLN A 12 -19.02 -0.18 -18.50
CA GLN A 12 -19.98 0.03 -19.59
C GLN A 12 -19.43 0.98 -20.68
N GLN A 13 -18.10 1.09 -20.80
CA GLN A 13 -17.48 2.12 -21.64
C GLN A 13 -17.60 1.88 -23.14
N THR A 14 -17.70 0.63 -23.59
CA THR A 14 -17.77 0.29 -25.01
C THR A 14 -19.00 -0.54 -25.34
N ARG A 15 -19.36 -0.56 -26.63
CA ARG A 15 -20.48 -1.36 -27.14
C ARG A 15 -20.17 -2.87 -27.14
N SER A 16 -18.89 -3.24 -27.06
CA SER A 16 -18.44 -4.63 -27.07
C SER A 16 -18.33 -5.21 -25.66
N GLN A 17 -19.00 -6.34 -25.42
CA GLN A 17 -18.97 -7.03 -24.13
C GLN A 17 -17.56 -7.55 -23.78
N LEU A 18 -16.81 -8.03 -24.78
CA LEU A 18 -15.47 -8.60 -24.55
C LEU A 18 -14.49 -7.52 -24.09
N GLN A 19 -14.50 -6.36 -24.75
CA GLN A 19 -13.65 -5.22 -24.37
C GLN A 19 -14.00 -4.69 -22.97
N ASN A 20 -15.29 -4.61 -22.65
CA ASN A 20 -15.73 -4.24 -21.30
C ASN A 20 -15.26 -5.25 -20.24
N ARG A 21 -15.27 -6.55 -20.56
CA ARG A 21 -14.79 -7.60 -19.65
C ARG A 21 -13.28 -7.52 -19.43
N GLU A 22 -12.49 -7.34 -20.48
CA GLU A 22 -11.04 -7.18 -20.38
C GLU A 22 -10.68 -5.97 -19.52
N LYS A 23 -11.36 -4.84 -19.75
CA LYS A 23 -11.14 -3.61 -19.00
C LYS A 23 -11.56 -3.74 -17.54
N ALA A 24 -12.69 -4.37 -17.26
CA ALA A 24 -13.12 -4.65 -15.88
C ALA A 24 -12.10 -5.52 -15.13
N ILE A 25 -11.51 -6.52 -15.79
CA ILE A 25 -10.46 -7.36 -15.21
C ILE A 25 -9.18 -6.55 -14.95
N GLN A 26 -8.80 -5.65 -15.86
CA GLN A 26 -7.65 -4.76 -15.66
C GLN A 26 -7.85 -3.85 -14.45
N MET A 27 -9.04 -3.24 -14.33
CA MET A 27 -9.40 -2.41 -13.18
C MET A 27 -9.40 -3.20 -11.87
N LEU A 28 -9.91 -4.44 -11.89
CA LEU A 28 -9.88 -5.33 -10.73
C LEU A 28 -8.46 -5.62 -10.25
N LYS A 29 -7.56 -5.95 -11.17
CA LYS A 29 -6.15 -6.18 -10.84
C LYS A 29 -5.50 -4.95 -10.22
N SER A 30 -5.78 -3.76 -10.76
CA SER A 30 -5.25 -2.50 -10.22
C SER A 30 -5.73 -2.25 -8.79
N GLN A 31 -7.03 -2.42 -8.53
CA GLN A 31 -7.58 -2.21 -7.18
C GLN A 31 -7.04 -3.22 -6.17
N LEU A 32 -6.93 -4.49 -6.55
CA LEU A 32 -6.35 -5.52 -5.69
C LEU A 32 -4.89 -5.19 -5.35
N TYR A 33 -4.11 -4.73 -6.33
CA TYR A 33 -2.73 -4.32 -6.12
C TYR A 33 -2.60 -3.11 -5.19
N GLU A 34 -3.41 -2.06 -5.40
CA GLU A 34 -3.42 -0.88 -4.52
C GLU A 34 -3.76 -1.25 -3.07
N MET A 35 -4.69 -2.18 -2.88
CA MET A 35 -5.08 -2.65 -1.56
C MET A 35 -3.95 -3.41 -0.85
N GLU A 36 -3.23 -4.28 -1.55
CA GLU A 36 -2.03 -4.92 -0.98
C GLU A 36 -0.95 -3.91 -0.63
N LEU A 37 -0.74 -2.90 -1.48
CA LEU A 37 0.20 -1.83 -1.22
C LEU A 37 -0.19 -1.02 0.01
N ARG A 38 -1.48 -0.72 0.18
CA ARG A 38 -2.01 -0.05 1.37
C ARG A 38 -1.78 -0.90 2.63
N LYS A 39 -2.11 -2.20 2.59
CA LYS A 39 -1.84 -3.13 3.71
C LYS A 39 -0.35 -3.18 4.07
N LYS A 40 0.57 -3.13 3.08
CA LYS A 40 2.02 -3.05 3.32
C LYS A 40 2.42 -1.72 3.97
N ARG A 41 1.90 -0.60 3.48
CA ARG A 41 2.18 0.74 4.03
C ARG A 41 1.67 0.88 5.46
N GLU A 42 0.48 0.38 5.76
CA GLU A 42 -0.09 0.36 7.12
C GLU A 42 0.83 -0.40 8.08
N LYS A 43 1.31 -1.59 7.70
CA LYS A 43 2.27 -2.35 8.51
C LYS A 43 3.58 -1.60 8.75
N ILE A 44 4.11 -0.94 7.72
CA ILE A 44 5.32 -0.13 7.85
C ILE A 44 5.06 1.07 8.77
N ALA A 45 3.93 1.76 8.60
CA ALA A 45 3.55 2.90 9.42
C ALA A 45 3.35 2.53 10.89
N GLU A 46 2.80 1.34 11.17
CA GLU A 46 2.68 0.80 12.53
C GLU A 46 4.07 0.57 13.16
N ILE A 47 4.99 -0.04 12.40
CA ILE A 47 6.38 -0.23 12.83
C ILE A 47 7.08 1.12 13.04
N GLU A 48 6.93 2.07 12.12
CA GLU A 48 7.55 3.39 12.22
C GLU A 48 6.95 4.27 13.32
N GLY A 49 5.64 4.19 13.55
CA GLY A 49 4.97 4.88 14.65
C GLY A 49 5.43 4.39 16.03
N SER A 50 5.87 3.13 16.12
CA SER A 50 6.50 2.60 17.35
C SER A 50 7.92 3.13 17.58
N LYS A 51 8.59 3.70 16.56
CA LYS A 51 9.90 4.32 16.75
C LYS A 51 9.73 5.56 17.60
N LYS A 52 10.52 5.67 18.66
CA LYS A 52 10.55 6.88 19.49
C LYS A 52 10.87 8.09 18.62
N LYS A 53 10.20 9.21 18.90
CA LYS A 53 10.49 10.48 18.24
C LYS A 53 11.97 10.81 18.41
N ILE A 54 12.56 11.36 17.34
CA ILE A 54 13.94 11.83 17.33
C ILE A 54 13.97 13.16 18.08
N GLU A 55 13.93 13.05 19.40
CA GLU A 55 13.96 14.18 20.33
C GLU A 55 15.29 14.18 21.08
N TRP A 56 15.66 15.33 21.63
CA TRP A 56 16.88 15.46 22.40
C TRP A 56 16.84 14.49 23.61
N GLY A 57 17.80 13.56 23.68
CA GLY A 57 17.81 12.47 24.65
C GLY A 57 17.35 11.10 24.12
N SER A 58 16.85 10.98 22.89
CA SER A 58 16.52 9.69 22.25
C SER A 58 17.74 8.98 21.62
N GLN A 59 18.95 9.41 21.97
CA GLN A 59 20.20 8.91 21.41
C GLN A 59 20.59 7.57 22.05
N ILE A 60 20.68 6.51 21.25
CA ILE A 60 21.05 5.16 21.73
C ILE A 60 22.56 4.88 21.68
N ARG A 61 23.30 5.63 20.84
CA ARG A 61 24.75 5.51 20.72
C ARG A 61 25.35 6.89 20.48
N ASN A 62 26.45 7.16 21.17
CA ASN A 62 27.24 8.36 20.96
C ASN A 62 28.59 7.93 20.37
N TYR A 63 28.84 8.32 19.13
CA TYR A 63 30.14 8.20 18.50
C TYR A 63 30.75 9.59 18.44
N VAL A 64 31.68 9.86 19.35
CA VAL A 64 32.45 11.11 19.36
C VAL A 64 33.69 10.88 18.52
N LEU A 65 33.70 11.45 17.32
CA LEU A 65 34.91 11.56 16.53
C LEU A 65 35.79 12.62 17.21
N HIS A 66 36.85 12.18 17.89
CA HIS A 66 37.77 13.07 18.60
C HIS A 66 38.42 14.06 17.63
N PRO A 67 38.53 15.36 17.98
CA PRO A 67 39.42 16.26 17.29
C PRO A 67 40.80 16.23 17.99
N TYR A 68 41.77 15.67 17.26
CA TYR A 68 43.22 15.74 17.46
C TYR A 68 43.82 14.95 18.63
#